data_AF-A0A8T6F334-F1
#
_entry.id   AF-A0A8T6F334-F1
#
_cell.length_a   1.000
_cell.length_b   1.000
_cell.length_c   1.000
_cell.angle_alpha   90.00
_cell.angle_beta   90.00
_cell.angle_gamma   90.00
#
_symmetry.space_group_name_H-M   'P 1'
#
loop_
_entity.id
_entity.type
_entity.pdbx_description
1 polymer ?
#
loop_
_entity_poly.entity_id
_entity_poly.type
_entity_poly.pdbx_seq_one_letter_code
_entity_poly.pdbx_strand_id
1 'polypeptide(L)'
;MSIAGTVLIALGLAFMVITALGMIRLPDFYSRVHAVSKSETLGITLVLFGLILHEGATMVSLKIGLILVFVAVANPVGAHLLTRAALRTGQMPWRRGDGG
;
A
#
# COMPACT_ATOMS: atom_id res chain seq x y z
N MET A 1 4.00 24.19 9.20
CA MET A 1 3.03 23.07 9.17
C MET A 1 1.95 23.37 8.15
N SER A 2 1.94 22.67 7.02
CA SER A 2 0.87 22.81 6.03
C SER A 2 -0.35 21.97 6.46
N ILE A 3 -1.52 22.61 6.52
CA ILE A 3 -2.79 21.92 6.82
C ILE A 3 -3.05 20.86 5.75
N ALA A 4 -2.76 21.17 4.49
CA ALA A 4 -2.87 20.24 3.37
C ALA A 4 -2.00 18.97 3.58
N GLY A 5 -0.74 19.12 4.02
CA GLY A 5 0.13 17.97 4.30
C GLY A 5 -0.41 17.09 5.42
N THR A 6 -0.96 17.71 6.47
CA THR A 6 -1.57 16.99 7.60
C THR A 6 -2.80 16.19 7.18
N VAL A 7 -3.68 16.77 6.34
CA VAL A 7 -4.86 16.09 5.82
C VAL A 7 -4.49 14.89 4.94
N LEU A 8 -3.47 15.04 4.09
CA LEU A 8 -2.99 13.94 3.24
C LEU A 8 -2.40 12.80 4.06
N ILE A 9 -1.59 13.10 5.08
CA ILE A 9 -1.05 12.10 5.99
C ILE A 9 -2.18 11.37 6.74
N ALA A 10 -3.18 12.11 7.25
CA ALA A 10 -4.32 11.51 7.93
C ALA A 10 -5.13 10.59 7.01
N LEU A 11 -5.35 11.01 5.75
CA LEU A 11 -6.05 10.17 4.77
C LEU A 11 -5.23 8.93 4.42
N GLY A 12 -3.92 9.06 4.24
CA GLY A 12 -3.04 7.91 4.00
C GLY A 12 -3.02 6.91 5.17
N LEU A 13 -3.04 7.41 6.41
CA LEU A 13 -3.19 6.58 7.61
C LEU A 13 -4.54 5.85 7.63
N ALA A 14 -5.63 6.51 7.22
CA ALA A 14 -6.93 5.85 7.12
C ALA A 14 -6.90 4.68 6.12
N PHE A 15 -6.23 4.84 4.97
CA PHE A 15 -6.01 3.73 4.02
C PHE A 15 -5.20 2.58 4.64
N MET A 16 -4.15 2.87 5.41
CA MET A 16 -3.37 1.84 6.11
C MET A 16 -4.23 1.05 7.11
N VAL A 17 -5.10 1.73 7.87
CA VAL A 17 -6.04 1.07 8.79
C VAL A 17 -7.04 0.19 8.04
N ILE A 18 -7.62 0.69 6.93
CA ILE A 18 -8.54 -0.09 6.10
C ILE A 18 -7.85 -1.35 5.56
N THR A 19 -6.59 -1.23 5.12
CA THR A 19 -5.80 -2.36 4.66
C THR A 19 -5.49 -3.35 5.78
N ALA A 20 -5.16 -2.88 6.99
CA ALA A 20 -4.94 -3.75 8.14
C ALA A 20 -6.21 -4.55 8.49
N LEU A 21 -7.38 -3.89 8.44
CA LEU A 21 -8.67 -4.57 8.62
C LEU A 21 -8.96 -5.56 7.47
N GLY A 22 -8.65 -5.18 6.23
CA GLY A 22 -8.77 -6.06 5.07
C GLY A 22 -7.88 -7.31 5.17
N MET A 23 -6.66 -7.17 5.67
CA MET A 23 -5.73 -8.27 5.90
C MET A 23 -6.27 -9.31 6.89
N ILE A 24 -6.98 -8.86 7.93
CA ILE A 24 -7.58 -9.74 8.94
C ILE A 24 -8.89 -10.36 8.45
N ARG A 25 -9.70 -9.59 7.70
CA ARG A 25 -11.08 -9.98 7.35
C ARG A 25 -11.21 -10.73 6.02
N LEU A 26 -10.24 -10.61 5.11
CA LEU A 26 -10.32 -11.26 3.80
C LEU A 26 -9.94 -12.75 3.86
N PRO A 27 -10.70 -13.61 3.15
CA PRO A 27 -10.62 -15.06 3.30
C PRO A 27 -9.34 -15.66 2.72
N ASP A 28 -8.78 -15.04 1.66
CA ASP A 28 -7.67 -15.62 0.91
C ASP A 28 -6.48 -14.68 0.75
N PHE A 29 -5.34 -15.30 0.42
CA PHE A 29 -4.09 -14.63 0.19
C PHE A 29 -4.15 -13.56 -0.91
N TYR A 30 -4.83 -13.84 -2.03
CA TYR A 30 -4.87 -12.92 -3.17
C TYR A 30 -5.70 -11.67 -2.84
N SER A 31 -6.83 -11.85 -2.16
CA SER A 31 -7.63 -10.74 -1.64
C SER A 31 -6.85 -9.91 -0.61
N ARG A 32 -6.06 -10.55 0.27
CA ARG A 32 -5.18 -9.86 1.22
C ARG A 32 -4.09 -9.06 0.51
N VAL A 33 -3.40 -9.65 -0.47
CA VAL A 33 -2.41 -8.96 -1.30
C VAL A 33 -3.04 -7.79 -2.05
N HIS A 34 -4.26 -7.94 -2.57
CA HIS A 34 -5.00 -6.85 -3.20
C HIS A 34 -5.31 -5.71 -2.22
N ALA A 35 -5.68 -6.02 -0.97
CA ALA A 35 -5.88 -5.02 0.07
C ALA A 35 -4.57 -4.29 0.43
N VAL A 36 -3.43 -4.99 0.50
CA VAL A 36 -2.12 -4.38 0.74
C VAL A 36 -1.74 -3.43 -0.39
N SER A 37 -1.87 -3.86 -1.64
CA SER A 37 -1.56 -3.05 -2.82
C SER A 37 -2.32 -1.70 -2.88
N LYS A 38 -3.52 -1.63 -2.30
CA LYS A 38 -4.28 -0.36 -2.21
C LYS A 38 -3.62 0.64 -1.25
N SER A 39 -3.17 0.19 -0.08
CA SER A 39 -2.46 1.06 0.86
C SER A 39 -1.06 1.42 0.36
N GLU A 40 -0.38 0.54 -0.36
CA GLU A 40 0.91 0.85 -0.96
C GLU A 40 0.79 1.95 -2.03
N THR A 41 -0.21 1.86 -2.92
CA THR A 41 -0.39 2.83 -4.01
C THR A 41 -1.02 4.15 -3.56
N LEU A 42 -2.01 4.11 -2.66
CA LEU A 42 -2.69 5.31 -2.16
C LEU A 42 -2.14 5.72 -0.79
N GLY A 43 -2.17 4.84 0.21
CA GLY A 43 -1.77 5.16 1.58
C GLY A 43 -0.35 5.75 1.68
N ILE A 44 0.66 4.99 1.25
CA ILE A 44 2.07 5.42 1.31
C ILE A 44 2.31 6.65 0.42
N THR A 45 1.77 6.68 -0.80
CA THR A 45 1.87 7.85 -1.67
C THR A 45 1.32 9.11 -1.01
N LEU A 46 0.14 9.03 -0.39
CA LEU A 46 -0.48 10.16 0.31
C LEU A 46 0.35 10.61 1.52
N VAL A 47 0.88 9.68 2.31
CA VAL A 47 1.73 10.00 3.46
C VAL A 47 3.03 10.67 3.02
N LEU A 48 3.75 10.09 2.06
CA LEU A 48 5.03 10.63 1.57
C LEU A 48 4.83 11.97 0.87
N PHE A 49 3.77 12.12 0.09
CA PHE A 49 3.45 13.40 -0.55
C PHE A 49 3.04 14.47 0.46
N GLY A 50 2.27 14.10 1.48
CA GLY A 50 1.94 14.97 2.60
C GLY A 50 3.18 15.41 3.38
N LEU A 51 4.17 14.52 3.55
CA LEU A 51 5.45 14.83 4.19
C LEU A 51 6.31 15.79 3.36
N ILE A 52 6.33 15.64 2.03
CA ILE A 52 6.97 16.61 1.12
C ILE A 52 6.34 18.00 1.26
N LEU A 53 5.00 18.08 1.31
CA LEU A 53 4.29 19.35 1.53
C LEU A 53 4.48 19.91 2.93
N HIS A 54 4.80 19.08 3.92
CA HIS A 54 5.09 19.51 5.28
C HIS A 54 6.50 20.11 5.40
N GLU A 55 7.49 19.43 4.82
CA GLU A 55 8.90 19.81 4.84
C GLU A 55 9.24 20.94 3.85
N GLY A 56 8.49 21.08 2.76
CA GLY A 56 8.76 22.08 1.72
C GLY A 56 9.89 21.67 0.77
N ALA A 57 10.46 22.62 0.01
CA ALA A 57 11.51 22.34 -0.98
C ALA A 57 12.90 22.17 -0.33
N THR A 58 13.10 21.09 0.40
CA THR A 58 14.35 20.77 1.10
C THR A 58 15.01 19.50 0.53
N MET A 59 16.27 19.28 0.90
CA MET A 59 16.99 18.04 0.60
C MET A 59 16.26 16.79 1.16
N VAL A 60 15.51 16.95 2.25
CA VAL A 60 14.69 15.89 2.84
C VAL A 60 13.56 15.51 1.90
N SER A 61 12.83 16.48 1.35
CA SER A 61 11.75 16.24 0.38
C SER A 61 12.23 15.57 -0.89
N LEU A 62 13.44 15.89 -1.37
CA LEU A 62 14.05 15.19 -2.50
C LEU A 62 14.28 13.70 -2.20
N LYS A 63 14.83 13.39 -1.01
CA LYS A 63 15.01 11.99 -0.56
C LYS A 63 13.69 11.26 -0.45
N ILE A 64 12.65 11.91 0.08
CA ILE A 64 11.29 11.34 0.16
C ILE A 64 10.73 11.07 -1.24
N GLY A 65 10.92 11.98 -2.19
CA GLY A 65 10.52 11.77 -3.59
C GLY A 65 11.21 10.57 -4.23
N LEU A 66 12.50 10.36 -3.97
CA LEU A 66 13.22 9.17 -4.44
C LEU A 66 12.68 7.88 -3.81
N ILE A 67 12.36 7.91 -2.52
CA ILE A 67 11.71 6.78 -1.84
C ILE A 67 10.35 6.49 -2.48
N LEU A 68 9.55 7.51 -2.78
CA LEU A 68 8.25 7.35 -3.41
C LEU A 68 8.36 6.63 -4.78
N VAL A 69 9.29 7.05 -5.63
CA VAL A 69 9.53 6.41 -6.94
C VAL A 69 10.02 4.98 -6.77
N PHE A 70 10.96 4.75 -5.86
CA PHE A 70 11.49 3.42 -5.60
C PHE A 70 10.38 2.46 -5.13
N VAL A 71 9.58 2.88 -4.15
CA VAL A 71 8.46 2.12 -3.60
C VAL A 71 7.41 1.86 -4.67
N ALA A 72 7.06 2.86 -5.49
CA ALA A 72 6.09 2.70 -6.57
C ALA A 72 6.49 1.63 -7.61
N VAL A 73 7.79 1.39 -7.82
CA VAL A 73 8.30 0.33 -8.71
C VAL A 73 8.53 -0.99 -7.97
N ALA A 74 9.09 -0.94 -6.76
CA ALA A 74 9.40 -2.13 -5.97
C ALA A 74 8.14 -2.90 -5.57
N ASN A 75 7.06 -2.19 -5.24
CA ASN A 75 5.81 -2.77 -4.78
C ASN A 75 5.10 -3.66 -5.82
N PRO A 76 4.86 -3.22 -7.08
CA PRO A 76 4.25 -4.09 -8.08
C PRO A 76 5.12 -5.31 -8.40
N VAL A 77 6.45 -5.16 -8.38
CA VAL A 77 7.38 -6.29 -8.56
C VAL A 77 7.23 -7.27 -7.39
N GLY A 78 7.25 -6.78 -6.15
CA GLY A 78 7.08 -7.59 -4.94
C GLY A 78 5.73 -8.32 -4.92
N ALA A 79 4.63 -7.60 -5.19
CA ALA A 79 3.30 -8.18 -5.24
C ALA A 79 3.17 -9.24 -6.35
N HIS A 80 3.76 -9.01 -7.52
CA HIS A 80 3.77 -9.98 -8.61
C HIS A 80 4.55 -11.26 -8.25
N LEU A 81 5.75 -11.10 -7.69
CA LEU A 81 6.57 -12.24 -7.24
C LEU A 81 5.89 -13.02 -6.13
N LEU A 82 5.29 -12.32 -5.17
CA LEU A 82 4.56 -12.92 -4.05
C LEU A 82 3.33 -13.71 -4.53
N THR A 83 2.57 -13.15 -5.47
CA THR A 83 1.42 -13.82 -6.12
C THR A 83 1.87 -15.04 -6.91
N ARG A 84 2.96 -14.92 -7.68
CA ARG A 84 3.52 -16.03 -8.47
C ARG A 84 4.04 -17.16 -7.58
N ALA A 85 4.65 -16.83 -6.44
CA ALA A 85 5.09 -17.82 -5.46
C ALA A 85 3.89 -18.55 -4.84
N ALA A 86 2.83 -17.82 -4.44
CA ALA A 86 1.62 -18.41 -3.89
C ALA A 86 0.96 -19.40 -4.86
N LEU A 87 0.84 -19.04 -6.14
CA LEU A 87 0.35 -19.93 -7.18
C LEU A 87 1.18 -21.22 -7.30
N ARG A 88 2.52 -21.11 -7.22
CA ARG A 88 3.42 -22.27 -7.26
C ARG A 88 3.29 -23.18 -6.04
N THR A 89 2.92 -22.64 -4.88
CA THR A 89 2.66 -23.41 -3.66
C THR A 89 1.26 -24.01 -3.58
N GLY A 90 0.45 -23.86 -4.64
CA GLY A 90 -0.91 -24.42 -4.69
C GLY A 90 -1.97 -23.61 -3.93
N GLN A 91 -1.67 -22.36 -3.53
CA GLN A 91 -2.67 -21.46 -2.95
C GLN A 91 -3.69 -21.10 -4.04
N MET A 92 -4.93 -21.55 -3.90
CA MET A 92 -6.01 -21.21 -4.84
C MET A 92 -6.71 -19.91 -4.42
N PRO A 93 -7.08 -19.03 -5.37
CA PRO A 93 -7.96 -17.91 -5.09
C PRO A 93 -9.31 -18.40 -4.58
N TRP A 94 -9.83 -17.78 -3.53
CA TRP A 94 -11.15 -18.11 -3.00
C TRP A 94 -12.23 -17.84 -4.03
N ARG A 95 -13.12 -18.82 -4.26
CA ARG A 95 -14.32 -18.65 -5.08
C ARG A 95 -15.57 -18.78 -4.22
N ARG A 96 -16.53 -17.88 -4.47
CA ARG A 96 -17.83 -17.92 -3.79
C ARG A 96 -18.63 -19.09 -4.36
N GLY A 97 -18.69 -20.18 -3.61
CA GLY A 97 -19.29 -21.46 -4.05
C GLY A 97 -18.54 -22.69 -3.51
N ASP A 98 -17.32 -22.48 -3.04
CA ASP A 98 -16.51 -23.50 -2.38
C ASP A 98 -17.03 -23.62 -0.94
N GLY A 99 -17.98 -24.53 -0.72
CA GLY A 99 -18.61 -24.76 0.60
C GLY A 99 -17.56 -25.04 1.66
N GLY A 100 -17.61 -24.27 2.75
CA GLY A 100 -17.04 -24.67 4.04
C GLY A 100 -17.88 -25.76 4.69
#